data_AF-A0A2S6GX81-F1
#
_entry.id   AF-A0A2S6GX81-F1
#
_cell.length_a   1.000
_cell.length_b   1.000
_cell.length_c   1.000
_cell.angle_alpha   90.00
_cell.angle_beta   90.00
_cell.angle_gamma   90.00
#
_symmetry.space_group_name_H-M   'P 1'
#
loop_
_entity.id
_entity.type
_entity.pdbx_description
1 polymer ?
#
loop_
_entity_poly.entity_id
_entity_poly.type
_entity_poly.pdbx_seq_one_letter_code
_entity_poly.pdbx_strand_id
1 'polypeptide(L)'
;MDPTSSNTDDGLLDSLLEAAHRHRLNGKPDRALTLLHQAISLGGEDRAYARATTADLLFSIGEVEGAREQLHFLRTETPVWSAPCQLVAEMAGDRGELPEALSWYDLALANLPEEDMAEMDGPNAGYCFANSLLNARNRVRRAMDRPLDDWDNMTIDFKDR
;
A
#
# COMPACT_ATOMS: atom_id res chain seq x y z
N MET A 1 -24.78 -25.80 8.35
CA MET A 1 -23.72 -24.78 8.44
C MET A 1 -22.45 -25.50 8.07
N ASP A 2 -22.02 -25.37 6.82
CA ASP A 2 -20.79 -25.99 6.33
C ASP A 2 -19.58 -25.20 6.83
N PRO A 3 -18.60 -25.84 7.48
CA PRO A 3 -17.30 -25.25 7.77
C PRO A 3 -16.29 -25.77 6.74
N THR A 4 -16.41 -25.36 5.49
CA THR A 4 -15.44 -25.72 4.44
C THR A 4 -15.32 -24.59 3.41
N SER A 5 -14.61 -23.52 3.73
CA SER A 5 -14.04 -22.58 2.76
C SER A 5 -12.97 -21.75 3.45
N SER A 6 -11.81 -22.36 3.71
CA SER A 6 -10.63 -21.66 4.25
C SER A 6 -9.42 -22.59 4.14
N ASN A 7 -8.90 -22.82 2.93
CA ASN A 7 -7.51 -23.30 2.78
C ASN A 7 -6.89 -23.25 1.37
N THR A 8 -7.40 -22.44 0.44
CA THR A 8 -6.82 -22.38 -0.93
C THR A 8 -6.51 -20.98 -1.46
N ASP A 9 -6.94 -19.91 -0.79
CA ASP A 9 -6.82 -18.55 -1.32
C ASP A 9 -5.68 -17.70 -0.70
N ASP A 10 -5.20 -18.02 0.51
CA ASP A 10 -4.23 -17.19 1.26
C ASP A 10 -2.86 -16.96 0.59
N GLY A 11 -2.55 -17.65 -0.53
CA GLY A 11 -1.32 -17.45 -1.30
C GLY A 11 -1.53 -17.23 -2.80
N LEU A 12 -2.79 -17.11 -3.25
CA LEU A 12 -3.08 -16.93 -4.67
C LEU A 12 -2.67 -15.54 -5.13
N LEU A 13 -2.97 -14.50 -4.34
CA LEU A 13 -2.46 -13.15 -4.60
C LEU A 13 -0.94 -13.17 -4.76
N ASP A 14 -0.22 -13.67 -3.75
CA ASP A 14 1.24 -13.72 -3.76
C ASP A 14 1.78 -14.42 -5.01
N SER A 15 1.19 -15.55 -5.38
CA SER A 15 1.56 -16.31 -6.58
C SER A 15 1.35 -15.50 -7.86
N LEU A 16 0.24 -14.76 -7.95
CA LEU A 16 -0.07 -13.91 -9.10
C LEU A 16 0.85 -12.69 -9.16
N LEU A 17 1.10 -12.01 -8.03
CA LEU A 17 1.98 -10.85 -7.94
C LEU A 17 3.43 -11.23 -8.29
N GLU A 18 3.93 -12.33 -7.74
CA GLU A 18 5.26 -12.86 -8.03
C GLU A 18 5.39 -13.25 -9.51
N ALA A 19 4.38 -13.92 -10.08
CA ALA A 19 4.39 -14.25 -11.50
C ALA A 19 4.32 -13.00 -12.40
N ALA A 20 3.52 -12.00 -12.03
CA ALA A 20 3.45 -10.72 -12.71
C ALA A 20 4.79 -9.97 -12.66
N HIS A 21 5.43 -9.94 -11.50
CA HIS A 21 6.75 -9.35 -11.30
C HIS A 21 7.80 -10.01 -12.21
N ARG A 22 7.82 -11.35 -12.28
CA ARG A 22 8.70 -12.07 -13.22
C ARG A 22 8.42 -11.70 -14.68
N HIS A 23 7.17 -11.54 -15.09
CA HIS A 23 6.85 -11.10 -16.44
C HIS A 23 7.32 -9.66 -16.73
N ARG A 24 7.16 -8.75 -15.76
CA ARG A 24 7.67 -7.38 -15.84
C ARG A 24 9.18 -7.37 -16.05
N LEU A 25 9.94 -8.08 -15.22
CA LEU A 25 11.41 -8.17 -15.34
C LEU A 25 11.88 -8.74 -16.69
N ASN A 26 11.05 -9.58 -17.31
CA ASN A 26 11.33 -10.15 -18.63
C ASN A 26 10.82 -9.29 -19.82
N GLY A 27 10.41 -8.04 -19.57
CA GLY A 27 9.93 -7.12 -20.61
C GLY A 27 8.59 -7.55 -21.22
N LYS A 28 7.72 -8.23 -20.45
CA LYS A 28 6.40 -8.72 -20.90
C LYS A 28 5.28 -8.06 -20.10
N PRO A 29 5.08 -6.73 -20.20
CA PRO A 29 4.11 -6.00 -19.39
C PRO A 29 2.67 -6.49 -19.60
N ASP A 30 2.26 -6.84 -20.83
CA ASP A 30 0.91 -7.35 -21.11
C ASP A 30 0.59 -8.65 -20.34
N ARG A 31 1.58 -9.52 -20.19
CA ARG A 31 1.44 -10.76 -19.42
C ARG A 31 1.35 -10.47 -17.93
N ALA A 32 2.12 -9.50 -17.45
CA ALA A 32 2.02 -9.06 -16.06
C ALA A 32 0.64 -8.45 -15.78
N LEU A 33 0.13 -7.56 -16.65
CA LEU A 33 -1.21 -6.98 -16.54
C LEU A 33 -2.32 -8.04 -16.55
N THR A 34 -2.19 -9.07 -17.39
CA THR A 34 -3.16 -10.18 -17.41
C THR A 34 -3.27 -10.87 -16.05
N LEU A 35 -2.15 -11.09 -15.36
CA LEU A 35 -2.14 -11.71 -14.03
C LEU A 35 -2.64 -10.76 -12.94
N LEU A 36 -2.32 -9.47 -13.05
CA LEU A 36 -2.82 -8.46 -12.13
C LEU A 36 -4.34 -8.27 -12.25
N HIS A 37 -4.92 -8.37 -13.46
CA HIS A 37 -6.37 -8.39 -13.64
C HIS A 37 -7.04 -9.62 -13.00
N GLN A 38 -6.35 -10.77 -12.99
CA GLN A 38 -6.82 -11.94 -12.23
C GLN A 38 -6.78 -11.65 -10.73
N ALA A 39 -5.69 -11.04 -10.23
CA ALA A 39 -5.57 -10.67 -8.82
C ALA A 39 -6.65 -9.65 -8.37
N ILE A 40 -6.98 -8.67 -9.22
CA ILE A 40 -8.10 -7.73 -8.99
C ILE A 40 -9.45 -8.48 -8.81
N SER A 41 -9.61 -9.60 -9.51
CA SER A 41 -10.85 -10.39 -9.47
C SER A 41 -11.02 -11.18 -8.16
N LEU A 42 -9.97 -11.31 -7.34
CA LEU A 42 -10.04 -11.93 -6.00
C LEU A 42 -10.91 -11.11 -5.03
N GLY A 43 -10.97 -9.78 -5.23
CA GLY A 43 -11.74 -8.89 -4.35
C GLY A 43 -11.01 -8.57 -3.04
N GLY A 44 -11.74 -7.97 -2.10
CA GLY A 44 -11.20 -7.64 -0.76
C GLY A 44 -9.93 -6.80 -0.80
N GLU A 45 -9.04 -7.08 0.15
CA GLU A 45 -7.72 -6.43 0.24
C GLU A 45 -6.79 -6.84 -0.90
N ASP A 46 -6.88 -8.09 -1.38
CA ASP A 46 -6.10 -8.58 -2.52
C ASP A 46 -6.30 -7.74 -3.78
N ARG A 47 -7.55 -7.35 -4.05
CA ARG A 47 -7.86 -6.40 -5.14
C ARG A 47 -7.13 -5.08 -4.94
N ALA A 48 -7.10 -4.55 -3.72
CA ALA A 48 -6.47 -3.28 -3.43
C ALA A 48 -4.95 -3.34 -3.65
N TYR A 49 -4.28 -4.41 -3.20
CA TYR A 49 -2.88 -4.68 -3.53
C TYR A 49 -2.63 -4.80 -5.03
N ALA A 50 -3.49 -5.54 -5.73
CA ALA A 50 -3.40 -5.73 -7.17
C ALA A 50 -3.57 -4.40 -7.94
N ARG A 51 -4.47 -3.52 -7.50
CA ARG A 51 -4.62 -2.17 -8.08
C ARG A 51 -3.38 -1.30 -7.87
N ALA A 52 -2.82 -1.28 -6.66
CA ALA A 52 -1.57 -0.56 -6.37
C ALA A 52 -0.41 -1.06 -7.27
N THR A 53 -0.26 -2.39 -7.37
CA THR A 53 0.76 -3.03 -8.22
C THR A 53 0.53 -2.76 -9.71
N THR A 54 -0.74 -2.75 -10.14
CA THR A 54 -1.10 -2.40 -11.53
C THR A 54 -0.75 -0.96 -11.84
N ALA A 55 -0.99 -0.03 -10.91
CA ALA A 55 -0.62 1.37 -11.08
C ALA A 55 0.90 1.54 -11.21
N ASP A 56 1.71 0.87 -10.38
CA ASP A 56 3.19 0.90 -10.51
C ASP A 56 3.65 0.40 -11.88
N LEU A 57 3.12 -0.75 -12.32
CA LEU A 57 3.45 -1.28 -13.64
C LEU A 57 3.08 -0.31 -14.76
N LEU A 58 1.87 0.26 -14.73
CA LEU A 58 1.39 1.20 -15.74
C LEU A 58 2.23 2.48 -15.79
N PHE A 59 2.61 3.05 -14.64
CA PHE A 59 3.56 4.16 -14.58
C PHE A 59 4.91 3.78 -15.21
N SER A 60 5.44 2.59 -14.89
CA SER A 60 6.74 2.13 -15.40
C SER A 60 6.80 1.98 -16.93
N ILE A 61 5.66 1.76 -17.59
CA ILE A 61 5.55 1.64 -19.05
C ILE A 61 5.00 2.91 -19.73
N GLY A 62 4.75 3.98 -18.96
CA GLY A 62 4.28 5.26 -19.48
C GLY A 62 2.77 5.38 -19.68
N GLU A 63 1.98 4.39 -19.25
CA GLU A 63 0.51 4.39 -19.33
C GLU A 63 -0.10 5.15 -18.14
N VAL A 64 0.17 6.46 -18.10
CA VAL A 64 -0.11 7.34 -16.95
C VAL A 64 -1.59 7.42 -16.62
N GLU A 65 -2.46 7.55 -17.62
CA GLU A 65 -3.90 7.65 -17.45
C GLU A 65 -4.47 6.38 -16.82
N GLY A 66 -4.03 5.21 -17.31
CA GLY A 66 -4.43 3.93 -16.75
C GLY A 66 -3.95 3.75 -15.30
N ALA A 67 -2.72 4.17 -15.00
CA ALA A 67 -2.20 4.14 -13.63
C ALA A 67 -3.06 5.00 -12.69
N ARG A 68 -3.38 6.22 -13.11
CA ARG A 68 -4.24 7.14 -12.34
C ARG A 68 -5.66 6.61 -12.16
N GLU A 69 -6.19 5.89 -13.13
CA GLU A 69 -7.49 5.23 -13.00
C GLU A 69 -7.47 4.14 -11.93
N GLN A 70 -6.42 3.30 -11.89
CA GLN A 70 -6.27 2.29 -10.83
C GLN A 70 -6.17 2.92 -9.44
N LEU A 71 -5.40 4.01 -9.32
CA LEU A 71 -5.29 4.77 -8.08
C LEU A 71 -6.62 5.42 -7.67
N HIS A 72 -7.40 5.90 -8.64
CA HIS A 72 -8.74 6.42 -8.37
C HIS A 72 -9.65 5.34 -7.80
N PHE A 73 -9.71 4.16 -8.43
CA PHE A 73 -10.50 3.06 -7.91
C PHE A 73 -10.09 2.66 -6.50
N LEU A 74 -8.78 2.50 -6.25
CA LEU A 74 -8.25 2.18 -4.93
C LEU A 74 -8.69 3.18 -3.85
N ARG A 75 -8.74 4.49 -4.19
CA ARG A 75 -9.15 5.55 -3.26
C ARG A 75 -10.65 5.58 -2.97
N THR A 76 -11.47 5.10 -3.90
CA THR A 76 -12.94 5.22 -3.83
C THR A 76 -13.67 3.93 -3.49
N GLU A 77 -13.06 2.77 -3.71
CA GLU A 77 -13.64 1.48 -3.37
C GLU A 77 -13.63 1.28 -1.84
N THR A 78 -14.71 0.74 -1.31
CA THR A 78 -14.86 0.43 0.12
C THR A 78 -14.85 -1.08 0.36
N PRO A 79 -14.21 -1.57 1.43
CA PRO A 79 -13.41 -0.82 2.40
C PRO A 79 -12.07 -0.34 1.81
N VAL A 80 -11.53 0.74 2.38
CA VAL A 80 -10.18 1.23 2.07
C VAL A 80 -9.19 0.53 3.00
N TRP A 81 -8.14 -0.07 2.43
CA TRP A 81 -7.14 -0.85 3.16
C TRP A 81 -5.84 -0.07 3.31
N SER A 82 -5.30 -0.07 4.52
CA SER A 82 -4.15 0.76 4.90
C SER A 82 -2.86 0.35 4.22
N ALA A 83 -2.57 -0.95 4.11
CA ALA A 83 -1.33 -1.44 3.53
C ALA A 83 -1.21 -1.21 2.01
N PRO A 84 -2.25 -1.44 1.19
CA PRO A 84 -2.25 -0.98 -0.20
C PRO A 84 -2.09 0.54 -0.36
N CYS A 85 -2.66 1.35 0.54
CA CYS A 85 -2.47 2.80 0.54
C CYS A 85 -1.02 3.19 0.87
N GLN A 86 -0.36 2.50 1.81
CA GLN A 86 1.07 2.69 2.09
C GLN A 86 1.90 2.46 0.82
N LEU A 87 1.65 1.34 0.12
CA LEU A 87 2.42 1.00 -1.08
C LEU A 87 2.34 2.10 -2.13
N VAL A 88 1.14 2.67 -2.35
CA VAL A 88 0.98 3.80 -3.27
C VAL A 88 1.66 5.07 -2.76
N ALA A 89 1.64 5.31 -1.45
CA ALA A 89 2.33 6.45 -0.85
C ALA A 89 3.85 6.38 -1.07
N GLU A 90 4.44 5.19 -0.90
CA GLU A 90 5.86 4.91 -1.18
C GLU A 90 6.18 5.14 -2.66
N MET A 91 5.38 4.56 -3.57
CA MET A 91 5.53 4.75 -5.01
C MET A 91 5.46 6.23 -5.44
N ALA A 92 4.57 7.01 -4.82
CA ALA A 92 4.49 8.45 -5.08
C ALA A 92 5.72 9.19 -4.51
N GLY A 93 6.19 8.79 -3.33
CA GLY A 93 7.41 9.33 -2.72
C GLY A 93 8.65 9.09 -3.59
N ASP A 94 8.83 7.88 -4.11
CA ASP A 94 9.94 7.49 -4.99
C ASP A 94 9.93 8.28 -6.31
N ARG A 95 8.74 8.69 -6.78
CA ARG A 95 8.57 9.57 -7.95
C ARG A 95 8.71 11.06 -7.62
N GLY A 96 8.95 11.43 -6.36
CA GLY A 96 9.06 12.81 -5.90
C GLY A 96 7.72 13.55 -5.79
N GLU A 97 6.59 12.84 -5.90
CA GLU A 97 5.24 13.39 -5.81
C GLU A 97 4.80 13.54 -4.35
N LEU A 98 5.57 14.30 -3.56
CA LEU A 98 5.41 14.40 -2.10
C LEU A 98 3.97 14.77 -1.64
N PRO A 99 3.23 15.69 -2.29
CA PRO A 99 1.84 15.95 -1.91
C PRO A 99 0.92 14.75 -2.10
N GLU A 100 1.13 13.97 -3.15
CA GLU A 100 0.35 12.76 -3.41
C GLU A 100 0.71 11.67 -2.41
N ALA A 101 2.01 11.46 -2.14
CA ALA A 101 2.49 10.54 -1.12
C ALA A 101 1.87 10.84 0.25
N LEU A 102 1.89 12.11 0.68
CA LEU A 102 1.27 12.52 1.95
C LEU A 102 -0.23 12.22 1.98
N SER A 103 -0.95 12.49 0.89
CA SER A 103 -2.38 12.20 0.82
C SER A 103 -2.71 10.71 0.97
N TRP A 104 -1.84 9.83 0.47
CA TRP A 104 -2.00 8.38 0.62
C TRP A 104 -1.61 7.88 2.01
N TYR A 105 -0.57 8.45 2.64
CA TYR A 105 -0.27 8.16 4.05
C TYR A 105 -1.40 8.61 4.99
N ASP A 106 -1.99 9.79 4.76
CA ASP A 106 -3.14 10.26 5.54
C ASP A 106 -4.34 9.31 5.36
N LEU A 107 -4.59 8.83 4.14
CA LEU A 107 -5.66 7.86 3.88
C LEU A 107 -5.39 6.49 4.53
N ALA A 108 -4.13 6.02 4.51
CA ALA A 108 -3.73 4.78 5.16
C ALA A 108 -3.95 4.87 6.68
N LEU A 109 -3.46 5.93 7.33
CA LEU A 109 -3.66 6.12 8.78
C LEU A 109 -5.13 6.26 9.17
N ALA A 110 -5.94 6.95 8.35
CA ALA A 110 -7.36 7.11 8.62
C ALA A 110 -8.16 5.80 8.57
N ASN A 111 -7.64 4.76 7.93
CA ASN A 111 -8.28 3.45 7.82
C ASN A 111 -7.48 2.34 8.52
N LEU A 112 -6.47 2.71 9.32
CA LEU A 112 -5.66 1.77 10.07
C LEU A 112 -6.52 1.05 11.11
N PRO A 113 -6.56 -0.30 11.11
CA PRO A 113 -7.28 -1.06 12.13
C PRO A 113 -6.87 -0.67 13.55
N GLU A 114 -7.82 -0.67 14.47
CA GLU A 114 -7.55 -0.36 15.89
C GLU A 114 -6.53 -1.34 16.50
N GLU A 115 -6.50 -2.59 16.04
CA GLU A 115 -5.53 -3.60 16.45
C GLU A 115 -4.09 -3.22 16.07
N ASP A 116 -3.86 -2.74 14.86
CA ASP A 116 -2.55 -2.27 14.40
C ASP A 116 -2.10 -1.04 15.19
N MET A 117 -3.04 -0.14 15.51
CA MET A 117 -2.76 1.01 16.36
C MET A 117 -2.45 0.61 17.80
N ALA A 118 -3.12 -0.41 18.36
CA ALA A 118 -2.86 -0.90 19.71
C ALA A 118 -1.47 -1.53 19.85
N GLU A 119 -0.85 -2.01 18.77
CA GLU A 119 0.53 -2.50 18.80
C GLU A 119 1.55 -1.42 19.19
N MET A 120 1.20 -0.13 19.05
CA MET A 120 2.02 1.02 19.49
C MET A 120 2.26 1.04 21.00
N ASP A 121 1.41 0.40 21.80
CA ASP A 121 1.58 0.30 23.26
C ASP A 121 2.41 -0.93 23.67
N GLY A 122 2.82 -1.75 22.71
CA GLY A 122 3.49 -3.03 22.93
C GLY A 122 5.02 -2.97 22.99
N PRO A 123 5.68 -4.06 23.41
CA PRO A 123 7.15 -4.14 23.45
C PRO A 123 7.79 -3.99 22.07
N ASN A 124 7.04 -4.32 21.01
CA ASN A 124 7.45 -4.28 19.61
C ASN A 124 6.99 -3.01 18.88
N ALA A 125 6.48 -1.99 19.58
CA ALA A 125 5.93 -0.78 18.98
C ALA A 125 6.87 -0.09 17.97
N GLY A 126 8.19 -0.16 18.16
CA GLY A 126 9.15 0.36 17.18
C GLY A 126 9.08 -0.30 15.80
N TYR A 127 8.63 -1.55 15.72
CA TYR A 127 8.61 -2.38 14.51
C TYR A 127 7.19 -2.61 13.95
N CYS A 128 6.15 -2.15 14.64
CA CYS A 128 4.79 -2.38 14.18
C CYS A 128 4.48 -1.58 12.91
N PHE A 129 3.43 -2.01 12.22
CA PHE A 129 2.98 -1.39 10.97
C PHE A 129 2.57 0.08 11.19
N ALA A 130 1.85 0.38 12.27
CA ALA A 130 1.45 1.73 12.63
C ALA A 130 2.65 2.69 12.79
N ASN A 131 3.71 2.28 13.51
CA ASN A 131 4.91 3.11 13.67
C ASN A 131 5.64 3.32 12.34
N SER A 132 5.65 2.29 11.48
CA SER A 132 6.27 2.38 10.15
C SER A 132 5.56 3.40 9.26
N LEU A 133 4.22 3.38 9.25
CA LEU A 133 3.37 4.36 8.56
C LEU A 133 3.61 5.79 9.06
N LEU A 134 3.57 6.00 10.38
CA LEU A 134 3.77 7.32 10.99
C LEU A 134 5.17 7.87 10.67
N ASN A 135 6.21 7.04 10.76
CA ASN A 135 7.57 7.45 10.40
C ASN A 135 7.70 7.80 8.92
N ALA A 136 7.09 7.03 8.03
CA ALA A 136 7.14 7.31 6.59
C ALA A 136 6.41 8.61 6.23
N ARG A 137 5.24 8.84 6.83
CA ARG A 137 4.51 10.10 6.73
C ARG A 137 5.33 11.30 7.23
N ASN A 138 5.94 11.17 8.40
CA ASN A 138 6.77 12.22 9.00
C ASN A 138 7.95 12.59 8.08
N ARG A 139 8.60 11.59 7.44
CA ARG A 139 9.64 11.84 6.43
C ARG A 139 9.13 12.67 5.25
N VAL A 140 7.96 12.35 4.71
CA VAL A 140 7.36 13.11 3.60
C VAL A 140 7.02 14.55 4.03
N ARG A 141 6.45 14.73 5.22
CA ARG A 141 6.12 16.07 5.75
C ARG A 141 7.36 16.94 5.93
N ARG A 142 8.44 16.38 6.49
CA ARG A 142 9.73 17.06 6.61
C ARG A 142 10.31 17.44 5.25
N ALA A 143 10.23 16.55 4.26
CA ALA A 143 10.66 16.85 2.89
C ALA A 143 9.85 17.97 2.22
N MET A 144 8.65 18.28 2.74
CA MET A 144 7.80 19.39 2.31
C MET A 144 7.89 20.63 3.22
N ASP A 145 8.85 20.68 4.15
CA ASP A 145 8.99 21.74 5.16
C ASP A 145 7.71 21.99 5.98
N ARG A 146 6.91 20.94 6.20
CA ARG A 146 5.69 21.05 7.02
C ARG A 146 6.03 20.89 8.50
N PRO A 147 5.36 21.65 9.40
CA PRO A 147 5.51 21.45 10.84
C PRO A 147 5.00 20.07 11.25
N LEU A 148 5.53 19.53 12.34
CA LEU A 148 5.01 18.29 12.93
C LEU A 148 3.55 18.49 13.37
N ASP A 149 2.72 17.46 13.21
CA ASP A 149 1.38 17.39 13.80
C ASP A 149 1.29 16.31 14.90
N ASP A 150 0.10 16.12 15.46
CA ASP A 150 -0.11 15.19 16.59
C ASP A 150 0.29 13.75 16.23
N TRP A 151 0.06 13.31 14.99
CA TRP A 151 0.49 11.99 14.51
C TRP A 151 2.01 11.87 14.48
N ASP A 152 2.70 12.93 14.06
CA ASP A 152 4.16 12.93 14.01
C ASP A 152 4.79 12.87 15.42
N ASN A 153 4.06 13.28 16.47
CA ASN A 153 4.50 13.18 17.86
C ASN A 153 4.31 11.77 18.46
N MET A 154 3.57 10.89 17.79
CA MET A 154 3.33 9.51 18.24
C MET A 154 4.41 8.53 17.74
N THR A 155 5.31 8.96 16.85
CA THR A 155 6.36 8.09 16.31
C THR A 155 7.35 7.68 17.40
N ILE A 156 7.77 6.41 17.39
CA ILE A 156 8.82 5.88 18.24
C ILE A 156 10.09 5.76 17.38
N ASP A 157 11.14 6.52 17.72
CA ASP A 157 12.46 6.42 17.06
C ASP A 157 13.23 5.21 17.64
N PHE A 158 13.94 4.50 16.78
CA PHE A 158 14.84 3.41 17.17
C PHE A 158 15.99 3.89 18.07
N LYS A 159 16.28 5.20 18.07
CA LYS A 159 17.37 5.78 18.88
C LYS A 159 17.02 5.97 20.36
N ASP A 160 15.77 5.79 20.76
CA ASP A 160 15.31 6.03 22.14
C ASP A 160 15.30 4.75 23.01
N ARG A 161 16.08 3.73 22.66
CA ARG A 161 16.30 2.52 23.46
C ARG A 161 17.77 2.21 23.70
#